data_AF-A0A846EET0-F1
#
_entry.id   AF-A0A846EET0-F1
#
_cell.length_a   1.000
_cell.length_b   1.000
_cell.length_c   1.000
_cell.angle_alpha   90.00
_cell.angle_beta   90.00
_cell.angle_gamma   90.00
#
_symmetry.space_group_name_H-M   'P 1'
#
loop_
_entity.id
_entity.type
_entity.pdbx_description
1 polymer ?
#
loop_
_entity_poly.entity_id
_entity_poly.type
_entity_poly.pdbx_seq_one_letter_code
_entity_poly.pdbx_strand_id
1 'polypeptide(L)' 'MTQKKLTLQELVEAIEELELEEQEILMEIFSKRLKEYRRKELIKAFEAARQNYANAEVEIISVADLLAELRNNK' A
#
# COMPACT_ATOMS: atom_id res chain seq x y z
N MET A 1 25.28 0.34 -12.44
CA MET A 1 24.35 1.42 -12.87
C MET A 1 23.65 1.94 -11.62
N THR A 2 24.11 3.06 -11.07
CA THR A 2 23.54 3.65 -9.85
C THR A 2 22.27 4.39 -10.25
N GLN A 3 21.10 3.91 -9.84
CA GLN A 3 19.82 4.52 -10.19
C GLN A 3 19.69 5.84 -9.41
N LYS A 4 19.86 6.99 -10.09
CA LYS A 4 19.58 8.31 -9.51
C LYS A 4 18.09 8.33 -9.18
N LYS A 5 17.74 8.41 -7.89
CA LYS A 5 16.35 8.64 -7.48
C LYS A 5 16.01 10.09 -7.83
N LEU A 6 15.09 10.26 -8.76
CA LEU A 6 14.46 11.56 -9.00
C LEU A 6 13.63 11.91 -7.77
N THR A 7 13.70 13.17 -7.38
CA THR A 7 12.81 13.76 -6.38
C THR A 7 11.38 13.79 -6.91
N LEU A 8 10.40 13.96 -6.02
CA LEU A 8 8.99 14.10 -6.44
C LEU A 8 8.81 15.27 -7.42
N GLN A 9 9.49 16.39 -7.15
CA GLN A 9 9.41 17.58 -7.98
C GLN A 9 9.96 17.33 -9.39
N GLU A 10 11.14 16.72 -9.50
CA GLU A 10 11.73 16.36 -10.81
C GLU A 10 10.82 15.39 -11.59
N LEU A 11 10.05 14.52 -10.91
CA LEU A 11 9.09 13.64 -11.57
C LEU A 11 7.84 14.37 -12.07
N VAL A 12 7.36 15.37 -11.33
CA VAL A 12 6.23 16.21 -11.77
C VAL A 12 6.64 17.00 -13.01
N GLU A 13 7.81 17.65 -12.96
CA GLU A 13 8.36 18.42 -14.08
C GLU A 13 8.52 17.54 -15.33
N ALA A 14 9.04 16.31 -15.18
CA ALA A 14 9.18 15.39 -16.31
C ALA A 14 7.83 14.93 -16.90
N ILE A 15 6.75 14.92 -16.12
CA ILE A 15 5.41 14.61 -16.63
C ILE A 15 4.82 15.82 -17.37
N GLU A 16 5.06 17.02 -16.87
CA GLU A 16 4.59 18.27 -17.48
C GLU A 16 5.21 18.52 -18.87
N GLU A 17 6.40 17.97 -19.14
CA GLU A 17 7.05 18.03 -20.45
C GLU A 17 6.42 17.11 -21.53
N LEU A 18 5.56 16.17 -21.14
CA LEU A 18 4.86 15.28 -22.08
C LEU A 18 3.71 16.01 -22.78
N GLU A 19 3.29 15.50 -23.94
CA GLU A 19 2.07 16.00 -24.58
C GLU A 19 0.83 15.70 -23.71
N LEU A 20 -0.22 16.50 -23.83
CA LEU A 20 -1.42 16.36 -22.99
C LEU A 20 -2.02 14.95 -23.04
N GLU A 21 -2.07 14.34 -24.22
CA GLU A 21 -2.57 12.97 -24.40
C GLU A 21 -1.67 11.93 -23.70
N GLU A 22 -0.35 12.13 -23.75
CA GLU A 22 0.60 11.26 -23.06
C GLU A 22 0.50 11.41 -21.53
N GLN A 23 0.26 12.62 -21.03
CA GLN A 23 0.01 12.87 -19.61
C GLN A 23 -1.25 12.12 -19.14
N GLU A 24 -2.34 12.19 -19.91
CA GLU A 24 -3.59 11.50 -19.62
C GLU A 24 -3.41 9.96 -19.58
N ILE A 25 -2.73 9.41 -20.59
CA ILE A 25 -2.41 7.98 -20.66
C ILE A 25 -1.55 7.56 -19.47
N LEU A 26 -0.53 8.35 -19.11
CA LEU A 26 0.34 8.07 -17.99
C LEU A 26 -0.44 8.04 -16.67
N MET A 27 -1.34 9.00 -16.46
CA MET A 27 -2.20 9.03 -15.27
C MET A 27 -3.13 7.82 -15.18
N GLU A 28 -3.68 7.36 -16.30
CA GLU A 28 -4.51 6.15 -16.34
C GLU A 28 -3.70 4.90 -15.95
N ILE A 29 -2.53 4.72 -16.57
CA ILE A 29 -1.62 3.59 -16.29
C ILE A 29 -1.18 3.62 -14.83
N PHE A 30 -0.77 4.79 -14.32
CA PHE A 30 -0.31 4.91 -12.95
C PHE A 30 -1.42 4.59 -11.94
N SER A 31 -2.63 5.10 -12.18
CA SER A 31 -3.80 4.79 -11.34
C SER A 31 -4.11 3.30 -11.30
N LYS A 32 -4.07 2.62 -12.46
CA LYS A 32 -4.25 1.16 -12.55
C LYS A 32 -3.16 0.42 -11.75
N ARG A 33 -1.90 0.77 -11.95
CA ARG A 33 -0.76 0.13 -11.25
C ARG A 33 -0.81 0.34 -9.74
N LEU A 34 -1.19 1.52 -9.29
CA LEU A 34 -1.32 1.82 -7.86
C LEU A 34 -2.43 0.99 -7.21
N LYS A 35 -3.57 0.83 -7.87
CA LYS A 35 -4.66 -0.05 -7.40
C LYS A 35 -4.20 -1.50 -7.31
N GLU A 36 -3.51 -2.00 -8.32
CA GLU A 36 -2.94 -3.37 -8.31
C GLU A 36 -1.94 -3.57 -7.17
N TYR A 37 -1.05 -2.59 -6.94
CA TYR A 37 -0.09 -2.65 -5.84
C TYR A 37 -0.79 -2.74 -4.48
N ARG A 38 -1.77 -1.86 -4.23
CA ARG A 38 -2.56 -1.89 -2.99
C ARG A 38 -3.30 -3.22 -2.81
N ARG A 39 -3.86 -3.78 -3.89
CA ARG A 39 -4.52 -5.09 -3.83
C ARG A 39 -3.54 -6.20 -3.45
N LYS A 40 -2.33 -6.19 -4.00
CA LYS A 40 -1.28 -7.17 -3.65
C LYS A 40 -0.86 -7.06 -2.19
N GLU A 41 -0.70 -5.84 -1.68
CA GLU A 41 -0.38 -5.63 -0.26
C GLU A 41 -1.51 -6.13 0.66
N LEU A 42 -2.77 -5.91 0.29
CA LEU A 42 -3.92 -6.47 1.01
C LEU A 42 -3.94 -8.01 0.98
N ILE A 43 -3.64 -8.62 -0.16
CA ILE A 43 -3.56 -10.09 -0.28
C ILE A 43 -2.46 -10.63 0.64
N LYS A 44 -1.27 -10.01 0.68
CA LYS A 44 -0.19 -10.42 1.59
C LYS A 44 -0.62 -10.33 3.06
N ALA A 45 -1.26 -9.23 3.45
CA ALA A 45 -1.76 -9.05 4.80
C ALA A 45 -2.82 -10.12 5.16
N PHE A 46 -3.69 -10.45 4.21
CA PHE A 46 -4.70 -11.48 4.37
C PHE A 46 -4.08 -12.89 4.46
N GLU A 47 -3.08 -13.20 3.64
CA GLU A 47 -2.35 -14.47 3.69
C GLU A 47 -1.63 -14.65 5.04
N ALA A 48 -0.98 -13.60 5.54
CA ALA A 48 -0.36 -13.61 6.87
C ALA A 48 -1.40 -13.84 7.98
N ALA A 49 -2.53 -13.13 7.95
CA ALA A 49 -3.60 -13.32 8.91
C ALA A 49 -4.19 -14.74 8.85
N ARG A 50 -4.36 -15.29 7.64
CA ARG A 50 -4.85 -16.66 7.43
C ARG A 50 -3.86 -17.71 7.95
N GLN A 51 -2.56 -17.51 7.76
CA GLN A 51 -1.53 -18.39 8.31
C GLN A 51 -1.51 -18.35 9.84
N ASN A 52 -1.56 -17.17 10.45
CA ASN A 52 -1.62 -17.05 11.91
C ASN A 52 -2.84 -17.75 12.50
N TYR A 53 -4.00 -17.61 11.85
CA TYR A 53 -5.21 -18.33 12.24
C TYR A 53 -5.05 -19.85 12.11
N ALA A 54 -4.48 -20.34 11.00
CA ALA A 54 -4.25 -21.77 10.76
C ALA A 54 -3.24 -22.37 11.75
N ASN A 55 -2.24 -21.59 12.16
CA ASN A 55 -1.20 -22.00 13.10
C ASN A 55 -1.60 -21.82 14.57
N ALA A 56 -2.82 -21.37 14.86
CA ALA A 56 -3.28 -20.98 16.19
C ALA A 56 -2.40 -19.89 16.86
N GLU A 57 -1.69 -19.10 16.05
CA GLU A 57 -0.94 -17.90 16.45
C GLU A 57 -1.88 -16.68 16.49
N VAL A 58 -3.09 -16.90 16.98
CA VAL A 58 -4.14 -15.89 17.15
C VAL A 58 -4.52 -15.84 18.61
N GLU A 59 -4.46 -14.64 19.18
CA GLU A 59 -4.82 -14.43 20.57
C GLU A 59 -6.35 -14.35 20.71
N ILE A 60 -6.92 -15.25 21.51
CA ILE A 60 -8.35 -15.22 21.84
C ILE A 60 -8.52 -14.35 23.08
N ILE A 61 -8.79 -13.07 22.87
CA ILE A 61 -9.07 -12.11 23.93
C ILE A 61 -10.57 -11.79 23.97
N SER A 62 -11.08 -11.42 25.15
CA SER A 62 -12.45 -10.93 25.24
C SER A 62 -12.58 -9.55 24.60
N VAL A 63 -13.80 -9.19 24.22
CA VAL A 63 -14.09 -7.84 23.68
C VAL A 63 -13.68 -6.74 24.68
N ALA A 64 -13.80 -7.00 25.99
CA ALA A 64 -13.40 -6.05 27.02
C ALA A 64 -11.88 -5.84 27.04
N ASP A 65 -11.11 -6.91 26.88
CA ASP A 65 -9.64 -6.87 26.87
C ASP A 65 -9.11 -6.18 25.61
N LEU A 66 -9.70 -6.49 24.44
CA LEU A 66 -9.38 -5.79 23.18
C LEU A 66 -9.59 -4.28 23.28
N LEU A 67 -10.70 -3.86 23.88
CA LEU A 67 -11.00 -2.44 24.08
C LEU A 67 -10.05 -1.77 25.07
N ALA A 68 -9.50 -2.50 26.03
CA ALA A 68 -8.50 -1.99 26.96
C ALA A 68 -7.14 -1.80 26.25
N GLU A 69 -6.71 -2.75 25.42
CA GLU A 69 -5.47 -2.66 24.65
C GLU A 69 -5.47 -1.48 23.68
N LEU A 70 -6.55 -1.30 22.93
CA LEU A 70 -6.68 -0.19 21.97
C LEU A 70 -6.65 1.19 22.64
N ARG A 71 -7.06 1.28 23.91
CA ARG A 71 -6.99 2.53 24.68
C ARG A 71 -5.57 2.83 25.19
N ASN A 72 -4.77 1.79 25.42
CA ASN A 72 -3.44 1.88 26.00
C ASN A 72 -2.32 2.05 24.95
N ASN A 73 -2.56 1.67 23.69
CA ASN A 73 -1.62 1.83 22.57
C ASN A 73 -1.73 3.23 21.91
N LYS A 74 -1.44 4.29 22.67
CA LYS A 74 -1.28 5.67 22.15
C LYS A 74 0.15 5.99 21.75
#